data_AF-R5P9K6-F1
#
_entry.id   AF-R5P9K6-F1
#
_cell.length_a   1.000
_cell.length_b   1.000
_cell.length_c   1.000
_cell.angle_alpha   90.00
_cell.angle_beta   90.00
_cell.angle_gamma   90.00
#
_symmetry.space_group_name_H-M   'P 1'
#
loop_
_entity.id
_entity.type
_entity.pdbx_description
1 polymer ?
#
loop_
_entity_poly.entity_id
_entity_poly.type
_entity_poly.pdbx_seq_one_letter_code
_entity_poly.pdbx_strand_id
1 'polypeptide(L)'
;MEWPKELLEIFDDPLMADVRPKPKTPTPDDRLAQKLLDINAWYASNGREPQADGPLKEKLLARSLKILRDKANDSLRQYDEYHLL
;
A
#
# COMPACT_ATOMS: atom_id res chain seq x y z
N MET A 1 -8.19 -31.99 -4.23
CA MET A 1 -7.49 -32.84 -3.24
C MET A 1 -7.90 -32.34 -1.88
N GLU A 2 -8.53 -33.18 -1.05
CA GLU A 2 -8.89 -32.81 0.31
C GLU A 2 -7.79 -33.30 1.26
N TRP A 3 -7.34 -32.42 2.13
CA TRP A 3 -6.28 -32.74 3.08
C TRP A 3 -6.86 -33.61 4.21
N PRO A 4 -6.12 -34.63 4.69
CA PRO A 4 -6.47 -35.39 5.87
C PRO A 4 -6.75 -34.50 7.08
N LYS A 5 -7.79 -34.82 7.86
CA LYS A 5 -8.25 -34.02 9.01
C LYS A 5 -7.17 -33.84 10.08
N GLU A 6 -6.34 -34.85 10.29
CA GLU A 6 -5.21 -34.82 11.24
C GLU A 6 -4.21 -33.70 10.92
N LEU A 7 -4.04 -33.34 9.64
CA LEU A 7 -3.17 -32.23 9.24
C LEU A 7 -3.80 -30.87 9.52
N LEU A 8 -5.14 -30.77 9.43
CA LEU A 8 -5.86 -29.55 9.75
C LEU A 8 -5.79 -29.25 11.26
N GLU A 9 -5.89 -30.29 12.09
CA GLU A 9 -5.81 -30.17 13.55
C GLU A 9 -4.44 -29.69 14.05
N ILE A 10 -3.36 -29.98 13.31
CA ILE A 10 -2.00 -29.49 13.64
C ILE A 10 -1.88 -27.96 13.48
N PHE A 11 -2.65 -27.35 12.56
CA PHE A 11 -2.62 -25.89 12.38
C PHE A 11 -3.33 -25.13 13.52
N ASP A 12 -4.24 -25.79 14.24
CA ASP A 12 -4.97 -25.24 15.38
C ASP A 12 -4.29 -25.53 16.73
N ASP A 13 -3.08 -26.12 16.73
CA ASP A 13 -2.33 -26.42 17.93
C ASP A 13 -1.89 -25.12 18.65
N PRO A 14 -2.23 -24.94 19.95
CA PRO A 14 -1.77 -23.81 20.76
C PRO A 14 -0.24 -23.61 20.75
N LEU A 15 0.54 -24.68 20.52
CA LEU A 15 2.00 -24.62 20.38
C LEU A 15 2.44 -23.93 19.08
N MET A 16 1.60 -23.92 18.05
CA MET A 16 1.85 -23.24 16.77
C MET A 16 1.20 -21.84 16.70
N ALA A 17 0.55 -21.36 17.76
CA ALA A 17 -0.12 -20.06 17.80
C ALA A 17 0.81 -18.86 17.46
N ASP A 18 2.11 -19.01 17.76
CA ASP A 18 3.15 -18.00 17.46
C ASP A 18 3.89 -18.26 16.13
N VAL A 19 3.58 -19.34 15.43
CA VAL A 19 4.17 -19.66 14.12
C VAL A 19 3.40 -18.92 13.04
N ARG A 20 3.71 -17.63 12.89
CA ARG A 20 3.22 -16.84 11.76
C ARG A 20 4.27 -16.78 10.66
N PRO A 21 3.87 -16.87 9.37
CA PRO A 21 4.78 -16.62 8.27
C PRO A 21 5.40 -15.24 8.44
N LYS A 22 6.70 -15.11 8.14
CA LYS A 22 7.38 -13.82 8.19
C LYS A 22 6.59 -12.80 7.35
N PRO A 23 6.34 -11.59 7.86
CA PRO A 23 5.67 -10.56 7.08
C PRO A 23 6.46 -10.35 5.79
N LYS A 24 5.77 -10.44 4.65
CA LYS A 24 6.40 -10.24 3.34
C LYS A 24 7.06 -8.86 3.35
N THR A 25 8.35 -8.82 3.03
CA THR A 25 9.07 -7.55 2.91
C THR A 25 8.38 -6.71 1.84
N PRO A 26 8.04 -5.44 2.11
CA PRO A 26 7.42 -4.57 1.11
C PRO A 26 8.29 -4.51 -0.13
N THR A 27 7.71 -4.89 -1.25
CA THR A 27 8.33 -4.78 -2.57
C THR A 27 8.48 -3.30 -2.94
N PRO A 28 9.31 -2.96 -3.94
CA PRO A 28 9.36 -1.60 -4.49
C PRO A 28 7.98 -1.08 -4.91
N ASP A 29 7.13 -1.95 -5.47
CA ASP A 29 5.78 -1.59 -5.90
C ASP A 29 4.85 -1.33 -4.71
N ASP A 30 4.94 -2.13 -3.64
CA ASP A 30 4.18 -1.88 -2.40
C ASP A 30 4.50 -0.50 -1.81
N ARG A 31 5.77 -0.07 -1.90
CA ARG A 31 6.18 1.27 -1.46
C ARG A 31 5.62 2.38 -2.35
N LEU A 32 5.43 2.12 -3.65
CA LEU A 32 4.80 3.09 -4.56
C LEU A 32 3.29 3.16 -4.32
N ALA A 33 2.64 2.02 -4.13
CA ALA A 33 1.23 1.93 -3.76
C ALA A 33 0.96 2.69 -2.45
N GLN A 34 1.79 2.49 -1.42
CA GLN A 34 1.64 3.21 -0.16
C GLN A 34 1.73 4.73 -0.34
N LYS A 35 2.64 5.23 -1.18
CA LYS A 35 2.73 6.67 -1.47
C LYS A 35 1.47 7.21 -2.13
N LEU A 36 0.88 6.46 -3.05
CA LEU A 36 -0.37 6.86 -3.71
C LEU A 36 -1.54 6.85 -2.72
N LEU A 37 -1.62 5.84 -1.85
CA LEU A 37 -2.61 5.80 -0.76
C LEU A 37 -2.49 7.01 0.17
N ASP A 38 -1.27 7.41 0.53
CA ASP A 38 -1.03 8.60 1.35
C ASP A 38 -1.50 9.88 0.64
N ILE A 39 -1.33 9.97 -0.68
CA ILE A 39 -1.81 11.09 -1.50
C ILE A 39 -3.36 11.07 -1.59
N ASN A 40 -3.99 9.91 -1.76
CA ASN A 40 -5.44 9.79 -1.74
C ASN A 40 -6.02 10.21 -0.40
N ALA A 41 -5.40 9.79 0.71
CA ALA A 41 -5.79 10.21 2.05
C ALA A 41 -5.67 11.73 2.24
N TRP A 42 -4.62 12.33 1.66
CA TRP A 42 -4.48 13.79 1.63
C TRP A 42 -5.61 14.44 0.82
N TYR A 43 -5.90 13.93 -0.38
CA TYR A 43 -6.97 14.43 -1.24
C TYR A 43 -8.34 14.32 -0.55
N ALA A 44 -8.64 13.18 0.06
CA ALA A 44 -9.87 12.95 0.82
C ALA A 44 -10.03 13.96 1.98
N SER A 45 -8.93 14.33 2.63
CA SER A 45 -8.95 15.25 3.78
C SER A 45 -8.99 16.72 3.37
N ASN A 46 -8.36 17.09 2.25
CA ASN A 46 -8.17 18.50 1.84
C ASN A 46 -9.05 18.90 0.63
N GLY A 47 -9.65 17.94 -0.06
CA GLY A 47 -10.40 18.15 -1.32
C GLY A 47 -9.54 18.62 -2.49
N ARG A 48 -8.21 18.53 -2.38
CA ARG A 48 -7.26 19.01 -3.40
C ARG A 48 -5.97 18.19 -3.42
N GLU A 49 -5.28 18.24 -4.55
CA GLU A 49 -3.94 17.67 -4.68
C GLU A 49 -2.92 18.38 -3.78
N PRO A 50 -1.90 17.66 -3.28
CA PRO A 50 -0.79 18.28 -2.56
C PRO A 50 0.01 19.21 -3.48
N GLN A 51 0.30 20.42 -3.00
CA GLN A 51 1.04 21.45 -3.73
C GLN A 51 2.48 21.65 -3.21
N ALA A 52 3.33 22.20 -4.08
CA ALA A 52 4.75 22.43 -3.79
C ALA A 52 5.01 23.72 -2.99
N ASP A 53 4.00 24.55 -2.73
CA ASP A 53 4.08 25.78 -1.95
C ASP A 53 3.75 25.58 -0.46
N GLY A 54 3.03 24.50 -0.13
CA GLY A 54 2.57 24.17 1.22
C GLY A 54 3.64 23.78 2.24
N PRO A 55 3.21 23.28 3.42
CA PRO A 55 4.10 22.75 4.45
C PRO A 55 4.93 21.56 3.94
N LEU A 56 6.02 21.24 4.66
CA LEU A 56 6.97 20.19 4.24
C LEU A 56 6.29 18.85 3.89
N LYS A 57 5.28 18.43 4.66
CA LYS A 57 4.54 17.20 4.39
C LYS A 57 3.83 17.24 3.04
N GLU A 58 3.15 18.34 2.73
CA GLU A 58 2.46 18.54 1.45
C GLU A 58 3.47 18.55 0.29
N LYS A 59 4.58 19.26 0.45
CA LYS A 59 5.67 19.28 -0.54
C LYS A 59 6.22 17.90 -0.87
N LEU A 60 6.39 17.04 0.15
CA LEU A 60 6.86 15.66 -0.04
C LEU A 60 5.84 14.81 -0.80
N LEU A 61 4.55 14.97 -0.51
CA LEU A 61 3.47 14.30 -1.23
C LEU A 61 3.38 14.80 -2.67
N ALA A 62 3.45 16.11 -2.91
CA ALA A 62 3.45 16.72 -4.24
C ALA A 62 4.60 16.20 -5.11
N ARG A 63 5.81 16.10 -4.53
CA ARG A 63 6.97 15.52 -5.21
C ARG A 63 6.80 14.03 -5.50
N SER A 64 6.20 13.29 -4.57
CA SER A 64 5.92 11.87 -4.76
C SER A 64 4.90 11.66 -5.87
N LEU A 65 3.83 12.44 -5.91
CA LEU A 65 2.82 12.41 -6.97
C LEU A 65 3.45 12.68 -8.34
N LYS A 66 4.33 13.68 -8.44
CA LYS A 66 5.07 13.95 -9.68
C LYS A 66 5.89 12.75 -10.15
N ILE A 67 6.62 12.10 -9.24
CA ILE A 67 7.42 10.91 -9.56
C ILE A 67 6.53 9.74 -9.99
N LEU A 68 5.36 9.57 -9.37
CA LEU A 68 4.39 8.53 -9.72
C LEU A 68 3.84 8.74 -11.14
N ARG A 69 3.51 9.99 -11.50
CA ARG A 69 3.09 10.38 -12.86
C ARG A 69 4.19 10.15 -13.89
N ASP A 70 5.43 10.56 -13.58
CA ASP A 70 6.58 10.37 -14.46
C ASP A 70 6.93 8.88 -14.68
N LYS A 71 6.61 8.02 -13.70
CA LYS A 71 6.81 6.57 -13.75
C LYS A 71 5.48 5.83 -13.84
N ALA A 72 4.60 6.28 -14.74
CA ALA A 72 3.30 5.69 -14.98
C ALA A 72 3.39 4.15 -14.98
N ASN A 73 2.80 3.54 -13.96
CA ASN A 73 2.83 2.09 -13.75
C ASN A 73 1.39 1.61 -13.67
N ASP A 74 0.98 0.72 -14.57
CA ASP A 74 -0.40 0.22 -14.64
C ASP A 74 -0.83 -0.47 -13.33
N SER A 75 0.12 -0.98 -12.55
CA SER A 75 -0.09 -1.59 -11.23
C SER A 75 -0.62 -0.62 -10.18
N LEU A 76 -0.45 0.69 -10.36
CA LEU A 76 -0.91 1.71 -9.43
C LEU A 76 -2.35 2.16 -9.70
N ARG A 77 -2.91 1.87 -10.89
CA ARG A 77 -4.28 2.27 -11.26
C ARG A 77 -5.34 1.70 -10.31
N GLN A 78 -5.11 0.52 -9.74
CA GLN A 78 -6.03 -0.10 -8.78
C GLN A 78 -6.13 0.70 -7.46
N TYR A 79 -5.12 1.52 -7.17
CA TYR A 79 -5.08 2.39 -5.99
C TYR A 79 -5.39 3.84 -6.33
N ASP A 80 -5.70 4.16 -7.59
CA ASP A 80 -5.96 5.53 -8.04
C ASP A 80 -7.45 5.88 -7.94
N GLU A 81 -7.91 6.20 -6.74
CA GLU A 81 -9.32 6.50 -6.46
C GLU A 81 -9.78 7.85 -7.02
N TYR A 82 -8.86 8.81 -7.13
CA TYR A 82 -9.17 10.20 -7.49
C TYR A 82 -8.62 10.61 -8.86
N HIS A 83 -8.24 9.64 -9.70
CA HIS A 83 -7.68 9.87 -11.04
C HIS A 83 -6.47 10.84 -11.04
N LEU A 84 -5.55 10.61 -10.10
CA LEU A 84 -4.38 11.44 -9.89
C LEU A 84 -3.18 11.02 -10.74
N LEU A 85 -3.21 9.82 -11.35
CA LEU A 85 -2.11 9.29 -12.18
C LEU A 85 -2.22 9.65 -13.66
#